data_AF-A0A954LIV1-F1
#
_entry.id   AF-A0A954LIV1-F1
#
_cell.length_a   1.000
_cell.length_b   1.000
_cell.length_c   1.000
_cell.angle_alpha   90.00
_cell.angle_beta   90.00
_cell.angle_gamma   90.00
#
_symmetry.space_group_name_H-M   'P 1'
#
loop_
_entity.id
_entity.type
_entity.pdbx_description
1 polymer ?
#
loop_
_entity_poly.entity_id
_entity_poly.type
_entity_poly.pdbx_seq_one_letter_code
_entity_poly.pdbx_strand_id
1 'polypeptide(L)'
;TDLSDRVDVAPYLTPHSDIVALMVLEHQTQMQNAITAANYENRSAVHSDGIMNAALDRPEKYRSDTTKRRVASAGDNLLRYLLFSEEFQLASPVKGTSSFSKDFQSKGPRDRQGRSLRDFDLTTRMFKYPCSYLIYSPAFDQLPSEVKNHVTTRLHNILTGHDKSEDFSHLSAKDRKAILEILTETKPDLWKK
;
A
#
# COMPACT_ATOMS: atom_id res chain seq x y z
N THR A 1 20.56 12.48 -11.47
CA THR A 1 21.30 13.47 -12.26
C THR A 1 22.12 14.29 -11.29
N ASP A 2 23.39 14.53 -11.58
CA ASP A 2 24.18 15.53 -10.85
C ASP A 2 23.65 16.94 -11.18
N LEU A 3 23.45 17.77 -10.17
CA LEU A 3 22.87 19.10 -10.27
C LEU A 3 23.90 20.23 -10.07
N SER A 4 25.18 19.92 -9.89
CA SER A 4 26.25 20.92 -9.70
C SER A 4 26.34 21.95 -10.83
N ASP A 5 26.01 21.56 -12.07
CA ASP A 5 25.95 22.46 -13.23
C ASP A 5 24.68 23.32 -13.30
N ARG A 6 23.71 23.10 -12.39
CA ARG A 6 22.37 23.71 -12.42
C ARG A 6 22.11 24.62 -11.22
N VAL A 7 22.62 24.27 -10.04
CA VAL A 7 22.41 24.99 -8.76
C VAL A 7 23.63 24.80 -7.84
N ASP A 8 23.76 25.67 -6.83
CA ASP A 8 24.75 25.44 -5.76
C ASP A 8 24.34 24.22 -4.92
N VAL A 9 25.13 23.14 -5.03
CA VAL A 9 24.87 21.86 -4.37
C VAL A 9 25.50 21.76 -2.97
N ALA A 10 26.36 22.70 -2.56
CA ALA A 10 27.07 22.64 -1.29
C ALA A 10 26.15 22.58 -0.04
N PRO A 11 24.95 23.20 -0.03
CA PRO A 11 24.03 23.09 1.11
C PRO A 11 23.31 21.73 1.23
N TYR A 12 23.40 20.85 0.23
CA TYR A 12 22.63 19.60 0.18
C TYR A 12 23.50 18.38 0.50
N LEU A 13 22.87 17.35 1.09
CA LEU A 13 23.56 16.11 1.48
C LEU A 13 24.11 15.30 0.29
N THR A 14 23.61 15.56 -0.91
CA THR A 14 24.05 14.91 -2.15
C THR A 14 23.83 15.88 -3.33
N PRO A 15 24.73 15.90 -4.33
CA PRO A 15 24.53 16.68 -5.55
C PRO A 15 23.53 16.02 -6.51
N HIS A 16 23.00 14.83 -6.18
CA HIS A 16 22.17 14.04 -7.07
C HIS A 16 20.67 14.21 -6.81
N SER A 17 19.90 14.38 -7.90
CA SER A 17 18.45 14.15 -7.92
C SER A 17 18.14 12.89 -8.72
N ASP A 18 17.69 11.84 -8.04
CA ASP A 18 17.43 10.52 -8.64
C ASP A 18 15.94 10.34 -8.95
N ILE A 19 15.62 10.05 -10.21
CA ILE A 19 14.22 9.89 -10.65
C ILE A 19 13.53 8.71 -9.95
N VAL A 20 14.26 7.63 -9.66
CA VAL A 20 13.69 6.49 -8.93
C VAL A 20 13.38 6.88 -7.50
N ALA A 21 14.23 7.70 -6.88
CA ALA A 21 13.96 8.23 -5.54
C ALA A 21 12.71 9.11 -5.50
N LEU A 22 12.51 9.94 -6.52
CA LEU A 22 11.31 10.78 -6.64
C LEU A 22 10.04 9.94 -6.84
N MET A 23 10.06 8.93 -7.72
CA MET A 23 8.92 8.03 -7.91
C MET A 23 8.55 7.29 -6.62
N VAL A 24 9.56 6.83 -5.88
CA VAL A 24 9.33 6.17 -4.59
C VAL A 24 8.77 7.14 -3.55
N LEU A 25 9.25 8.39 -3.51
CA LEU A 25 8.74 9.42 -2.60
C LEU A 25 7.28 9.77 -2.91
N GLU A 26 6.93 9.87 -4.19
CA GLU A 26 5.55 10.08 -4.64
C GLU A 26 4.65 8.94 -4.17
N HIS A 27 5.04 7.69 -4.45
CA HIS A 27 4.31 6.51 -3.96
C HIS A 27 4.19 6.49 -2.43
N GLN A 28 5.27 6.80 -1.71
CA GLN A 28 5.26 6.86 -0.25
C GLN A 28 4.20 7.83 0.26
N THR A 29 4.20 9.05 -0.29
CA THR A 29 3.28 10.11 0.12
C THR A 29 1.84 9.70 -0.11
N GLN A 30 1.53 9.20 -1.31
CA GLN A 30 0.17 8.82 -1.67
C GLN A 30 -0.33 7.59 -0.88
N MET A 31 0.52 6.59 -0.64
CA MET A 31 0.15 5.45 0.19
C MET A 31 -0.13 5.86 1.64
N GLN A 32 0.69 6.76 2.22
CA GLN A 32 0.46 7.27 3.57
C GLN A 32 -0.84 8.08 3.64
N ASN A 33 -1.15 8.85 2.60
CA ASN A 33 -2.44 9.54 2.48
C ASN A 33 -3.61 8.54 2.43
N ALA A 34 -3.49 7.46 1.65
CA ALA A 34 -4.52 6.43 1.57
C ALA A 34 -4.76 5.73 2.93
N ILE A 35 -3.70 5.40 3.67
CA ILE A 35 -3.79 4.83 5.03
C ILE A 35 -4.48 5.81 5.97
N THR A 36 -4.07 7.08 5.92
CA THR A 36 -4.63 8.15 6.76
C THR A 36 -6.11 8.37 6.47
N ALA A 37 -6.50 8.42 5.20
CA ALA A 37 -7.88 8.54 4.78
C ALA A 37 -8.73 7.37 5.29
N ALA A 38 -8.24 6.13 5.15
CA ALA A 38 -8.96 4.96 5.64
C ALA A 38 -9.15 4.98 7.18
N ASN A 39 -8.13 5.43 7.92
CA ASN A 39 -8.22 5.62 9.36
C ASN A 39 -9.28 6.68 9.73
N TYR A 40 -9.23 7.85 9.08
CA TYR A 40 -10.14 8.95 9.36
C TYR A 40 -11.60 8.61 9.03
N GLU A 41 -11.83 8.00 7.86
CA GLU A 41 -13.18 7.57 7.46
C GLU A 41 -13.78 6.56 8.43
N ASN A 42 -12.98 5.60 8.90
CA ASN A 42 -13.44 4.67 9.94
C ASN A 42 -13.84 5.39 11.22
N ARG A 43 -12.98 6.27 11.73
CA ARG A 43 -13.25 7.01 12.97
C ARG A 43 -14.49 7.90 12.84
N SER A 44 -14.63 8.58 11.70
CA SER A 44 -15.80 9.40 11.38
C SER A 44 -17.09 8.57 11.31
N ALA A 45 -17.05 7.44 10.60
CA ALA A 45 -18.20 6.54 10.46
C ALA A 45 -18.62 5.96 11.81
N VAL A 46 -17.67 5.43 12.60
CA VAL A 46 -17.91 4.90 13.95
C VAL A 46 -18.48 5.94 14.89
N HIS A 47 -17.95 7.17 14.87
CA HIS A 47 -18.43 8.26 15.70
C HIS A 47 -19.87 8.65 15.35
N SER A 48 -20.15 8.80 14.05
CA SER A 48 -21.50 9.10 13.55
C SER A 48 -22.51 8.01 13.93
N ASP A 49 -22.08 6.75 13.85
CA ASP A 49 -22.90 5.60 14.23
C ASP A 49 -23.19 5.61 15.74
N GLY A 50 -22.22 6.00 16.58
CA GLY A 50 -22.42 6.15 18.02
C GLY A 50 -23.47 7.19 18.38
N ILE A 51 -23.46 8.35 17.70
CA ILE A 51 -24.48 9.40 17.87
C ILE A 51 -25.85 8.86 17.47
N MET A 52 -25.94 8.19 16.32
CA MET A 52 -27.20 7.62 15.83
C MET A 52 -27.71 6.49 16.74
N ASN A 53 -26.80 5.69 17.29
CA ASN A 53 -27.15 4.63 18.24
C ASN A 53 -27.77 5.22 19.50
N ALA A 54 -27.21 6.29 20.05
CA ALA A 54 -27.79 7.00 21.19
C ALA A 54 -29.16 7.61 20.86
N ALA A 55 -29.32 8.20 19.67
CA ALA A 55 -30.59 8.81 19.25
C ALA A 55 -31.72 7.80 18.98
N LEU A 56 -31.38 6.54 18.70
CA LEU A 56 -32.33 5.46 18.34
C LEU A 56 -32.40 4.35 19.40
N ASP A 57 -31.86 4.58 20.60
CA ASP A 57 -31.80 3.60 21.70
C ASP A 57 -31.19 2.24 21.29
N ARG A 58 -30.13 2.27 20.48
CA ARG A 58 -29.37 1.09 20.03
C ARG A 58 -28.12 0.87 20.89
N PRO A 59 -27.62 -0.38 20.99
CA PRO A 59 -26.36 -0.66 21.68
C PRO A 59 -25.19 0.17 21.13
N GLU A 60 -24.29 0.66 21.99
CA GLU A 60 -23.13 1.48 21.58
C GLU A 60 -22.26 0.81 20.50
N LYS A 61 -22.07 -0.50 20.62
CA LYS A 61 -21.29 -1.32 19.68
C LYS A 61 -22.08 -1.79 18.46
N TYR A 62 -23.36 -1.43 18.34
CA TYR A 62 -24.13 -1.72 17.14
C TYR A 62 -23.48 -1.01 15.95
N ARG A 63 -23.34 -1.74 14.84
CA ARG A 63 -22.85 -1.20 13.57
C ARG A 63 -23.94 -1.21 12.53
N SER A 64 -24.39 -0.03 12.10
CA SER A 64 -25.36 0.07 11.02
C SER A 64 -24.76 -0.40 9.68
N ASP A 65 -25.62 -0.83 8.76
CA ASP A 65 -25.16 -1.26 7.43
C ASP A 65 -24.53 -0.10 6.65
N THR A 66 -24.98 1.14 6.88
CA THR A 66 -24.35 2.34 6.34
C THR A 66 -22.91 2.48 6.82
N THR A 67 -22.67 2.33 8.13
CA THR A 67 -21.32 2.41 8.72
C THR A 67 -20.43 1.29 8.21
N LYS A 68 -20.92 0.04 8.14
CA LYS A 68 -20.18 -1.08 7.54
C LYS A 68 -19.78 -0.79 6.08
N ARG A 69 -20.68 -0.24 5.27
CA ARG A 69 -20.39 0.13 3.86
C ARG A 69 -19.33 1.22 3.77
N ARG A 70 -19.37 2.24 4.64
CA ARG A 70 -18.34 3.30 4.67
C ARG A 70 -16.97 2.74 5.02
N VAL A 71 -16.89 1.88 6.03
CA VAL A 71 -15.64 1.19 6.43
C VAL A 71 -15.12 0.31 5.28
N ALA A 72 -15.99 -0.46 4.63
CA ALA A 72 -15.63 -1.29 3.50
C ALA A 72 -15.10 -0.44 2.33
N SER A 73 -15.80 0.63 1.95
CA SER A 73 -15.38 1.53 0.88
C SER A 73 -14.03 2.19 1.16
N ALA A 74 -13.77 2.61 2.40
CA ALA A 74 -12.49 3.15 2.81
C ALA A 74 -11.35 2.11 2.68
N GLY A 75 -11.60 0.87 3.11
CA GLY A 75 -10.65 -0.24 2.94
C GLY A 75 -10.44 -0.64 1.48
N ASP A 76 -11.49 -0.55 0.65
CA ASP A 76 -11.42 -0.84 -0.79
C ASP A 76 -10.55 0.17 -1.53
N ASN A 77 -10.71 1.45 -1.24
CA ASN A 77 -9.87 2.52 -1.79
C ASN A 77 -8.40 2.33 -1.39
N LEU A 78 -8.15 1.95 -0.12
CA LEU A 78 -6.82 1.60 0.34
C LEU A 78 -6.25 0.40 -0.42
N LEU A 79 -7.06 -0.64 -0.69
CA LEU A 79 -6.61 -1.83 -1.42
C LEU A 79 -6.27 -1.55 -2.88
N ARG A 80 -7.07 -0.73 -3.57
CA ARG A 80 -6.76 -0.30 -4.95
C ARG A 80 -5.38 0.33 -5.02
N TYR A 81 -5.10 1.27 -4.11
CA TYR A 81 -3.80 1.93 -4.07
C TYR A 81 -2.68 0.98 -3.61
N LEU A 82 -2.93 0.16 -2.58
CA LEU A 82 -1.96 -0.82 -2.05
C LEU A 82 -1.48 -1.79 -3.14
N LEU A 83 -2.38 -2.20 -4.04
CA LEU A 83 -2.11 -3.18 -5.09
C LEU A 83 -1.83 -2.56 -6.47
N PHE A 84 -1.53 -1.26 -6.52
CA PHE A 84 -1.16 -0.57 -7.76
C PHE A 84 -2.23 -0.70 -8.85
N SER A 85 -3.51 -0.71 -8.46
CA SER A 85 -4.61 -0.59 -9.43
C SER A 85 -4.46 0.69 -10.22
N GLU A 86 -4.62 0.61 -11.54
CA GLU A 86 -4.47 1.73 -12.48
C GLU A 86 -3.07 2.37 -12.49
N GLU A 87 -2.02 1.64 -12.07
CA GLU A 87 -0.63 2.10 -12.20
C GLU A 87 -0.28 2.39 -13.67
N PHE A 88 0.32 3.56 -13.89
CA PHE A 88 0.83 3.95 -15.20
C PHE A 88 1.90 2.97 -15.68
N GLN A 89 1.70 2.39 -16.87
CA GLN A 89 2.67 1.49 -17.48
C GLN A 89 3.83 2.29 -18.05
N LEU A 90 5.06 1.96 -17.63
CA LEU A 90 6.26 2.64 -18.11
C LEU A 90 6.45 2.36 -19.61
N ALA A 91 6.45 3.43 -20.41
CA ALA A 91 6.68 3.35 -21.84
C ALA A 91 8.16 3.12 -22.21
N SER A 92 9.07 3.32 -21.25
CA SER A 92 10.51 3.10 -21.42
C SER A 92 11.17 2.83 -20.07
N PRO A 93 12.30 2.10 -20.03
CA PRO A 93 12.99 1.83 -18.78
C PRO A 93 13.42 3.10 -18.05
N VAL A 94 13.22 3.12 -16.75
CA VAL A 94 13.66 4.20 -15.86
C VAL A 94 14.94 3.75 -15.17
N LYS A 95 16.00 4.56 -15.28
CA LYS A 95 17.29 4.28 -14.64
C LYS A 95 17.65 5.37 -13.65
N GLY A 96 17.87 4.98 -12.41
CA GLY A 96 18.44 5.84 -11.37
C GLY A 96 19.88 6.23 -11.69
N THR A 97 20.37 7.25 -11.00
CA THR A 97 21.70 7.85 -11.18
C THR A 97 22.56 7.79 -9.92
N SER A 98 22.02 7.23 -8.85
CA SER A 98 22.64 7.11 -7.53
C SER A 98 22.59 5.66 -7.02
N SER A 99 23.11 5.41 -5.82
CA SER A 99 22.98 4.12 -5.14
C SER A 99 21.57 3.84 -4.63
N PHE A 100 20.63 4.78 -4.77
CA PHE A 100 19.30 4.71 -4.16
C PHE A 100 18.57 3.40 -4.43
N SER A 101 18.51 2.92 -5.68
CA SER A 101 17.79 1.69 -6.00
C SER A 101 18.33 0.48 -5.22
N LYS A 102 19.66 0.37 -5.15
CA LYS A 102 20.35 -0.70 -4.40
C LYS A 102 20.07 -0.59 -2.90
N ASP A 103 20.22 0.61 -2.35
CA ASP A 103 20.04 0.88 -0.92
C ASP A 103 18.58 0.76 -0.48
N PHE A 104 17.64 1.05 -1.38
CA PHE A 104 16.22 0.90 -1.12
C PHE A 104 15.82 -0.58 -1.10
N GLN A 105 16.26 -1.38 -2.08
CA GLN A 105 15.95 -2.81 -2.17
C GLN A 105 16.54 -3.62 -1.01
N SER A 106 17.60 -3.15 -0.35
CA SER A 106 18.21 -3.84 0.79
C SER A 106 17.46 -3.66 2.12
N LYS A 107 16.55 -2.68 2.21
CA LYS A 107 15.86 -2.29 3.47
C LYS A 107 14.54 -3.00 3.74
N GLY A 108 14.18 -4.02 2.95
CA GLY A 108 12.92 -4.75 3.06
C GLY A 108 13.14 -6.17 3.57
N PRO A 109 12.14 -6.77 4.24
CA PRO A 109 12.20 -8.20 4.50
C PRO A 109 12.23 -8.96 3.17
N ARG A 110 12.91 -10.10 3.18
CA ARG A 110 12.98 -11.02 2.06
C ARG A 110 12.42 -12.36 2.49
N ASP A 111 11.68 -12.99 1.60
CA ASP A 111 11.25 -14.37 1.80
C ASP A 111 12.40 -15.36 1.60
N ARG A 112 12.16 -16.66 1.78
CA ARG A 112 13.18 -17.71 1.60
C ARG A 112 13.72 -17.83 0.18
N GLN A 113 13.00 -17.28 -0.81
CA GLN A 113 13.42 -17.21 -2.21
C GLN A 113 14.20 -15.92 -2.52
N GLY A 114 14.43 -15.07 -1.51
CA GLY A 114 15.13 -13.80 -1.65
C GLY A 114 14.30 -12.69 -2.30
N ARG A 115 12.97 -12.82 -2.39
CA ARG A 115 12.06 -11.82 -3.01
C ARG A 115 11.60 -10.80 -1.97
N SER A 116 11.44 -9.54 -2.37
CA SER A 116 10.91 -8.46 -1.52
C SER A 116 9.89 -7.60 -2.25
N LEU A 117 8.89 -7.07 -1.53
CA LEU A 117 8.00 -6.03 -2.06
C LEU A 117 8.72 -4.71 -2.39
N ARG A 118 9.98 -4.57 -1.98
CA ARG A 118 10.84 -3.45 -2.40
C ARG A 118 11.57 -3.69 -3.71
N ASP A 119 11.53 -4.90 -4.27
CA ASP A 119 12.25 -5.19 -5.50
C ASP A 119 11.67 -4.41 -6.68
N PHE A 120 12.53 -3.70 -7.39
CA PHE A 120 12.17 -2.88 -8.55
C PHE A 120 12.02 -3.71 -9.82
N ASP A 121 11.14 -3.24 -10.70
CA ASP A 121 11.10 -3.66 -12.11
C ASP A 121 11.72 -2.57 -13.01
N LEU A 122 11.21 -1.34 -12.89
CA LEU A 122 11.64 -0.12 -13.60
C LEU A 122 11.73 -0.25 -15.12
N THR A 123 11.13 -1.29 -15.70
CA THR A 123 11.09 -1.54 -17.13
C THR A 123 9.69 -1.33 -17.66
N THR A 124 8.69 -1.94 -17.01
CA THR A 124 7.27 -1.83 -17.35
C THR A 124 6.43 -1.23 -16.22
N ARG A 125 6.92 -1.33 -14.98
CA ARG A 125 6.25 -0.81 -13.77
C ARG A 125 7.27 -0.42 -12.69
N MET A 126 6.83 0.22 -11.60
CA MET A 126 7.77 0.63 -10.55
C MET A 126 8.31 -0.58 -9.78
N PHE A 127 7.44 -1.34 -9.12
CA PHE A 127 7.84 -2.52 -8.33
C PHE A 127 7.58 -3.83 -9.07
N LYS A 128 8.49 -4.79 -8.86
CA LYS A 128 8.39 -6.14 -9.43
C LYS A 128 7.15 -6.88 -8.97
N TYR A 129 6.72 -6.65 -7.74
CA TYR A 129 5.51 -7.22 -7.16
C TYR A 129 4.54 -6.06 -6.86
N PRO A 130 3.40 -5.95 -7.54
CA PRO A 130 2.44 -4.84 -7.40
C PRO A 130 1.66 -4.93 -6.07
N CYS A 131 2.39 -4.72 -4.98
CA CYS A 131 1.90 -4.58 -3.61
C CYS A 131 2.87 -3.66 -2.87
N SER A 132 2.35 -2.55 -2.35
CA SER A 132 3.14 -1.52 -1.70
C SER A 132 3.88 -2.08 -0.48
N TYR A 133 5.20 -1.86 -0.43
CA TYR A 133 6.03 -2.20 0.72
C TYR A 133 5.65 -1.44 2.01
N LEU A 134 4.79 -0.42 1.93
CA LEU A 134 4.28 0.27 3.12
C LEU A 134 3.19 -0.52 3.85
N ILE A 135 2.82 -1.71 3.37
CA ILE A 135 2.12 -2.71 4.18
C ILE A 135 2.89 -3.11 5.44
N TYR A 136 4.23 -2.95 5.46
CA TYR A 136 5.07 -3.13 6.64
C TYR A 136 5.22 -1.86 7.50
N SER A 137 4.51 -0.78 7.18
CA SER A 137 4.64 0.47 7.93
C SER A 137 3.89 0.41 9.26
N PRO A 138 4.36 1.13 10.30
CA PRO A 138 3.61 1.28 11.54
C PRO A 138 2.20 1.85 11.33
N ALA A 139 2.03 2.73 10.33
CA ALA A 139 0.75 3.34 10.00
C ALA A 139 -0.27 2.30 9.51
N PHE A 140 0.14 1.35 8.67
CA PHE A 140 -0.72 0.23 8.26
C PHE A 140 -1.05 -0.67 9.46
N ASP A 141 -0.05 -0.96 10.30
CA ASP A 141 -0.24 -1.84 11.45
C ASP A 141 -1.20 -1.30 12.50
N GLN A 142 -1.27 0.03 12.63
CA GLN A 142 -2.14 0.75 13.55
C GLN A 142 -3.50 1.15 12.93
N LEU A 143 -3.85 0.65 11.76
CA LEU A 143 -5.19 0.82 11.21
C LEU A 143 -6.24 0.33 12.22
N PRO A 144 -7.38 1.03 12.35
CA PRO A 144 -8.49 0.55 13.17
C PRO A 144 -8.90 -0.88 12.78
N SER A 145 -9.22 -1.73 13.76
CA SER A 145 -9.46 -3.16 13.54
C SER A 145 -10.54 -3.44 12.51
N GLU A 146 -11.61 -2.64 12.46
CA GLU A 146 -12.69 -2.79 11.48
C GLU A 146 -12.18 -2.66 10.03
N VAL A 147 -11.38 -1.63 9.73
CA VAL A 147 -10.73 -1.46 8.41
C VAL A 147 -9.66 -2.51 8.18
N LYS A 148 -8.79 -2.74 9.17
CA LYS A 148 -7.67 -3.70 9.03
C LYS A 148 -8.19 -5.09 8.68
N ASN A 149 -9.24 -5.55 9.37
CA ASN A 149 -9.87 -6.85 9.11
C ASN A 149 -10.50 -6.93 7.72
N HIS A 150 -11.17 -5.87 7.26
CA HIS A 150 -11.73 -5.80 5.91
C HIS A 150 -10.61 -5.87 4.86
N VAL A 151 -9.57 -5.05 5.01
CA VAL A 151 -8.43 -4.97 4.10
C VAL A 151 -7.69 -6.30 4.04
N THR A 152 -7.35 -6.92 5.17
CA THR A 152 -6.60 -8.19 5.17
C THR A 152 -7.43 -9.35 4.63
N THR A 153 -8.72 -9.42 4.96
CA THR A 153 -9.62 -10.45 4.44
C THR A 153 -9.77 -10.33 2.92
N ARG A 154 -10.04 -9.11 2.42
CA ARG A 154 -10.21 -8.91 0.98
C ARG A 154 -8.89 -9.05 0.22
N LEU A 155 -7.77 -8.58 0.77
CA LEU A 155 -6.43 -8.82 0.23
C LEU A 155 -6.18 -10.31 0.02
N HIS A 156 -6.47 -11.14 1.04
CA HIS A 156 -6.32 -12.59 0.92
C HIS A 156 -7.20 -13.16 -0.20
N ASN A 157 -8.46 -12.72 -0.33
CA ASN A 157 -9.36 -13.16 -1.40
C ASN A 157 -8.86 -12.75 -2.79
N ILE A 158 -8.28 -11.55 -2.94
CA ILE A 158 -7.64 -11.10 -4.17
C ILE A 158 -6.44 -12.01 -4.48
N LEU A 159 -5.52 -12.19 -3.53
CA LEU A 159 -4.30 -12.96 -3.76
C LEU A 159 -4.53 -14.46 -3.97
N THR A 160 -5.65 -15.00 -3.50
CA THR A 160 -6.07 -16.39 -3.76
C THR A 160 -6.96 -16.57 -4.99
N GLY A 161 -7.33 -15.47 -5.67
CA GLY A 161 -8.15 -15.49 -6.89
C GLY A 161 -9.66 -15.69 -6.66
N HIS A 162 -10.14 -15.60 -5.42
CA HIS A 162 -11.56 -15.61 -5.10
C HIS A 162 -12.24 -14.28 -5.48
N ASP A 163 -11.54 -13.16 -5.33
CA ASP A 163 -12.01 -11.85 -5.78
C ASP A 163 -11.67 -11.66 -7.27
N LYS A 164 -12.72 -11.48 -8.08
CA LYS A 164 -12.68 -11.29 -9.54
C LYS A 164 -13.04 -9.86 -9.96
N SER A 165 -13.00 -8.89 -9.04
CA SER A 165 -13.29 -7.49 -9.34
C SER A 165 -12.34 -6.96 -10.43
N GLU A 166 -12.90 -6.17 -11.35
CA GLU A 166 -12.19 -5.55 -12.48
C GLU A 166 -10.95 -4.76 -12.00
N ASP A 167 -11.08 -4.09 -10.84
CA ASP A 167 -10.05 -3.25 -10.20
C ASP A 167 -8.70 -3.96 -9.98
N PHE A 168 -8.70 -5.30 -9.92
CA PHE A 168 -7.50 -6.12 -9.67
C PHE A 168 -7.14 -7.02 -10.87
N SER A 169 -7.82 -6.86 -12.00
CA SER A 169 -7.60 -7.67 -13.21
C SER A 169 -6.18 -7.56 -13.78
N HIS A 170 -5.47 -6.46 -13.48
CA HIS A 170 -4.06 -6.25 -13.83
C HIS A 170 -3.09 -7.22 -13.12
N LEU A 171 -3.50 -7.79 -11.99
CA LEU A 171 -2.69 -8.76 -11.24
C LEU A 171 -2.76 -10.13 -11.88
N SER A 172 -1.64 -10.56 -12.50
CA SER A 172 -1.52 -11.91 -13.02
C SER A 172 -1.59 -12.97 -11.90
N ALA A 173 -1.89 -14.22 -12.26
CA ALA A 173 -1.84 -15.33 -11.29
C ALA A 173 -0.46 -15.49 -10.64
N LYS A 174 0.61 -15.16 -11.38
CA LYS A 174 1.99 -15.17 -10.88
C LYS A 174 2.23 -14.04 -9.87
N ASP A 175 1.74 -12.84 -10.14
CA ASP A 175 1.83 -11.71 -9.21
C ASP A 175 1.11 -12.03 -7.90
N ARG A 176 -0.14 -12.50 -7.99
CA ARG A 176 -0.97 -12.88 -6.83
C ARG A 176 -0.28 -13.92 -5.96
N LYS A 177 0.22 -15.00 -6.57
CA LYS A 177 0.96 -16.06 -5.88
C LYS A 177 2.24 -15.52 -5.21
N ALA A 178 3.03 -14.74 -5.94
CA ALA A 178 4.29 -14.22 -5.41
C ALA A 178 4.06 -13.28 -4.22
N ILE A 179 3.09 -12.36 -4.31
CA ILE A 179 2.74 -11.44 -3.22
C ILE A 179 2.25 -12.24 -1.99
N LEU A 180 1.39 -13.25 -2.18
CA LEU A 180 0.88 -14.08 -1.10
C LEU A 180 2.01 -14.82 -0.37
N GLU A 181 2.91 -15.45 -1.11
CA GLU A 181 4.05 -16.17 -0.55
C GLU A 181 4.98 -15.23 0.23
N ILE A 182 5.34 -14.07 -0.36
CA ILE A 182 6.16 -13.06 0.30
C ILE A 182 5.52 -12.62 1.61
N LEU A 183 4.25 -12.21 1.60
CA LEU A 183 3.56 -11.72 2.79
C LEU A 183 3.38 -12.79 3.86
N THR A 184 3.11 -14.04 3.46
CA THR A 184 2.95 -15.15 4.41
C THR A 184 4.24 -15.44 5.18
N GLU A 185 5.40 -15.31 4.53
CA GLU A 185 6.70 -15.53 5.18
C GLU A 185 7.21 -14.31 5.95
N THR A 186 6.96 -13.11 5.43
CA THR A 186 7.57 -11.87 5.95
C THR A 186 6.65 -11.04 6.85
N LYS A 187 5.34 -11.31 6.84
CA LYS A 187 4.32 -10.67 7.69
C LYS A 187 3.23 -11.66 8.09
N PRO A 188 3.55 -12.76 8.80
CA PRO A 188 2.60 -13.83 9.11
C PRO A 188 1.44 -13.39 10.04
N ASP A 189 1.64 -12.32 10.80
CA ASP A 189 0.61 -11.66 11.61
C ASP A 189 -0.52 -11.04 10.79
N LEU A 190 -0.28 -10.74 9.50
CA LEU A 190 -1.27 -10.14 8.60
C LEU A 190 -2.54 -11.01 8.44
N TRP A 191 -2.39 -12.33 8.60
CA TRP A 191 -3.47 -13.30 8.39
C TRP A 191 -4.14 -13.76 9.70
N LYS A 192 -3.66 -13.29 10.85
CA LYS A 192 -4.24 -13.62 12.16
C LYS A 192 -5.47 -12.75 12.41
N LYS A 193 -6.53 -13.34 12.95
CA LYS A 193 -7.77 -12.65 13.35
C LYS A 193 -7.78 -12.43 14.86
#